data_AF-A0A6B0XT35-F1
#
_entry.id   AF-A0A6B0XT35-F1
#
_cell.length_a   1.000
_cell.length_b   1.000
_cell.length_c   1.000
_cell.angle_alpha   90.00
_cell.angle_beta   90.00
_cell.angle_gamma   90.00
#
_symmetry.space_group_name_H-M   'P 1'
#
loop_
_entity.id
_entity.type
_entity.pdbx_description
1 polymer ?
#
loop_
_entity_poly.entity_id
_entity_poly.type
_entity_poly.pdbx_seq_one_letter_code
_entity_poly.pdbx_strand_id
1 'polypeptide(L)'
;MNRAAACPRCGSPASGNFCAQCGAPLVRRAGCPACQAPLRPDALYCTACGTQVGAPPRKPRSALLPWVLSGLGLAVFSVMIAVLVQRGSVTRVGDMTMTGGLPGETTGGPAATEGDAGGAGMPSMEELAAMGPRGVADRLFERVMREHEGGDFERAAFFIDMALQAYDAVPPEEIDADARFHVGLLRLLTGASGLAREHADEILAAHPDHLLGLLLAARAADFEEDAEGAEAFRARIRARVEEAGGIPDLPEYQAHRTLIEGVLQTDGAGEGGA
;
A
#
# COMPACT_ATOMS: atom_id res chain seq x y z
N MET A 1 -31.93 -32.14 -55.21
CA MET A 1 -32.02 -33.63 -55.21
C MET A 1 -30.59 -34.18 -55.21
N ASN A 2 -30.07 -34.56 -54.05
CA ASN A 2 -28.74 -35.15 -53.95
C ASN A 2 -28.82 -36.60 -54.42
N ARG A 3 -28.17 -36.93 -55.55
CA ARG A 3 -27.99 -38.33 -55.96
C ARG A 3 -27.32 -39.07 -54.80
N ALA A 4 -27.98 -40.09 -54.27
CA ALA A 4 -27.35 -41.07 -53.39
C ALA A 4 -26.15 -41.65 -54.15
N ALA A 5 -24.93 -41.28 -53.75
CA ALA A 5 -23.74 -41.86 -54.33
C ALA A 5 -23.63 -43.29 -53.81
N ALA A 6 -23.59 -44.26 -54.73
CA ALA A 6 -23.27 -45.64 -54.37
C ALA A 6 -21.85 -45.67 -53.77
N CYS A 7 -21.67 -46.49 -52.73
CA CYS A 7 -20.36 -46.69 -52.14
C CYS A 7 -19.39 -47.25 -53.21
N PRO A 8 -18.23 -46.62 -53.47
CA PRO A 8 -17.31 -47.09 -54.49
C PRO A 8 -16.65 -48.43 -54.16
N ARG A 9 -16.77 -48.92 -52.91
CA ARG A 9 -16.19 -50.18 -52.45
C ARG A 9 -17.16 -51.36 -52.48
N CYS A 10 -18.41 -51.15 -52.06
CA CYS A 10 -19.40 -52.23 -51.95
C CYS A 10 -20.69 -52.01 -52.77
N GLY A 11 -20.82 -50.87 -53.45
CA GLY A 11 -21.97 -50.55 -54.31
C GLY A 11 -23.27 -50.18 -53.60
N SER A 12 -23.34 -50.26 -52.27
CA SER A 12 -24.58 -49.96 -51.53
C SER A 12 -24.91 -48.46 -51.57
N PRO A 13 -26.20 -48.08 -51.60
CA PRO A 13 -26.60 -46.68 -51.45
C PRO A 13 -26.12 -46.19 -50.08
N ALA A 14 -25.44 -45.04 -50.04
CA ALA A 14 -24.88 -44.56 -48.80
C ALA A 14 -24.99 -43.04 -48.66
N SER A 15 -25.20 -42.59 -47.43
CA SER A 15 -25.29 -41.19 -47.03
C SER A 15 -24.38 -40.93 -45.82
N GLY A 16 -23.75 -39.75 -45.77
CA GLY A 16 -22.78 -39.39 -44.72
C GLY A 16 -21.32 -39.63 -45.11
N ASN A 17 -20.41 -39.54 -44.12
CA ASN A 17 -18.97 -39.56 -44.37
C ASN A 17 -18.38 -40.97 -44.54
N PHE A 18 -19.06 -42.00 -44.02
CA PHE A 18 -18.64 -43.40 -44.05
C PHE A 18 -19.82 -44.31 -44.43
N CYS A 19 -19.54 -45.42 -45.11
CA CYS A 19 -20.53 -46.42 -45.46
C CYS A 19 -20.92 -47.25 -44.22
N ALA A 20 -22.20 -47.28 -43.89
CA ALA A 20 -22.72 -48.07 -42.77
C ALA A 20 -22.51 -49.58 -42.94
N GLN A 21 -22.40 -50.08 -44.19
CA GLN A 21 -22.29 -51.51 -44.49
C GLN A 21 -20.85 -52.03 -44.43
N CYS A 22 -19.87 -51.25 -44.90
CA CYS A 22 -18.49 -51.71 -45.06
C CYS A 22 -17.42 -50.81 -44.41
N GLY A 23 -17.84 -49.71 -43.77
CA GLY A 23 -16.95 -48.75 -43.10
C GLY A 23 -16.10 -47.87 -44.04
N ALA A 24 -16.24 -48.00 -45.36
CA ALA A 24 -15.43 -47.22 -46.31
C ALA A 24 -15.83 -45.73 -46.30
N PRO A 25 -14.87 -44.79 -46.33
CA PRO A 25 -15.18 -43.36 -46.42
C PRO A 25 -15.82 -43.03 -47.77
N LEU A 26 -16.93 -42.31 -47.76
CA LEU A 26 -17.72 -41.93 -48.95
C LEU A 26 -17.35 -40.55 -49.49
N VAL A 27 -16.78 -39.70 -48.64
CA VAL A 27 -16.14 -38.45 -49.06
C VAL A 27 -14.86 -38.81 -49.81
N ARG A 28 -14.82 -38.51 -51.12
CA ARG A 28 -13.56 -38.55 -51.87
C ARG A 28 -12.56 -37.67 -51.13
N ARG A 29 -11.43 -38.25 -50.69
CA ARG A 29 -10.33 -37.51 -50.07
C ARG A 29 -9.90 -36.44 -51.07
N ALA A 30 -10.14 -35.17 -50.76
CA ALA A 30 -9.68 -34.07 -51.59
C ALA A 30 -8.14 -34.11 -51.59
N GLY A 31 -7.54 -34.27 -52.77
CA GLY A 31 -6.11 -34.05 -52.93
C GLY A 31 -5.82 -32.55 -52.83
N CYS A 32 -4.62 -32.19 -52.41
CA CYS A 32 -4.18 -30.81 -52.48
C CYS A 32 -4.26 -30.31 -53.93
N PRO A 33 -4.84 -29.13 -54.22
CA PRO A 33 -4.95 -28.63 -55.60
C PRO A 33 -3.59 -28.30 -56.23
N ALA A 34 -2.54 -28.11 -55.41
CA ALA A 34 -1.19 -27.80 -55.88
C ALA A 34 -0.31 -29.05 -56.10
N CYS A 35 -0.29 -29.98 -55.14
CA CYS A 35 0.64 -31.14 -55.17
C CYS A 35 -0.06 -32.50 -55.18
N GLN A 36 -1.39 -32.53 -55.18
CA GLN A 36 -2.24 -33.74 -55.19
C GLN A 36 -2.06 -34.70 -54.00
N ALA A 37 -1.25 -34.34 -52.99
CA ALA A 37 -1.11 -35.11 -51.77
C ALA A 37 -2.45 -35.27 -51.04
N PRO A 38 -2.70 -36.43 -50.37
CA PRO A 38 -3.96 -36.67 -49.67
C PRO A 38 -4.10 -35.72 -48.47
N LEU A 39 -5.19 -34.96 -48.42
CA LEU A 39 -5.48 -34.07 -47.30
C LEU A 39 -6.22 -34.80 -46.17
N ARG A 40 -5.94 -34.40 -44.92
CA ARG A 40 -6.75 -34.79 -43.76
C ARG A 40 -8.10 -34.05 -43.81
N PRO A 41 -9.18 -34.64 -43.25
CA PRO A 41 -10.54 -34.09 -43.35
C PRO A 41 -10.70 -32.66 -42.81
N ASP A 42 -9.84 -32.23 -41.86
CA ASP A 42 -9.90 -30.89 -41.25
C ASP A 42 -8.58 -30.10 -41.42
N ALA A 43 -7.80 -30.39 -42.45
CA ALA A 43 -6.54 -29.68 -42.69
C ALA A 43 -6.79 -28.23 -43.14
N LEU A 44 -6.26 -27.25 -42.40
CA LEU A 44 -6.20 -25.85 -42.86
C LEU A 44 -5.09 -25.65 -43.89
N TYR A 45 -4.02 -26.46 -43.81
CA TYR A 45 -2.85 -26.41 -44.68
C TYR A 45 -2.44 -27.82 -45.12
N CYS A 46 -1.90 -27.93 -46.33
CA CYS A 46 -1.31 -29.17 -46.83
C CYS A 46 0.03 -29.45 -46.13
N THR A 47 0.18 -30.61 -45.52
CA THR A 47 1.43 -31.00 -44.82
C THR A 47 2.58 -31.35 -45.77
N ALA A 48 2.31 -31.54 -47.07
CA ALA A 48 3.32 -31.88 -48.06
C ALA A 48 3.93 -30.67 -48.77
N CYS A 49 3.13 -29.63 -49.05
CA CYS A 49 3.58 -28.45 -49.81
C CYS A 49 3.25 -27.10 -49.16
N GLY A 50 2.57 -27.08 -48.01
CA GLY A 50 2.23 -25.85 -47.28
C GLY A 50 1.04 -25.05 -47.82
N THR A 51 0.43 -25.46 -48.94
CA THR A 51 -0.71 -24.74 -49.53
C THR A 51 -1.90 -24.69 -48.56
N GLN A 52 -2.48 -23.51 -48.35
CA GLN A 52 -3.69 -23.35 -47.55
C GLN A 52 -4.88 -23.95 -48.31
N VAL A 53 -5.59 -24.87 -47.67
CA VAL A 53 -6.68 -25.67 -48.28
C VAL A 53 -7.99 -25.58 -47.49
N GLY A 54 -7.97 -24.94 -46.31
CA GLY A 54 -9.15 -24.72 -45.48
C GLY A 54 -9.19 -23.32 -44.88
N ALA A 55 -10.41 -22.85 -44.56
CA ALA A 55 -10.62 -21.59 -43.85
C ALA A 55 -10.72 -21.84 -42.34
N PRO A 56 -10.12 -20.98 -41.49
CA PRO A 56 -10.24 -21.12 -40.04
C PRO A 56 -11.69 -20.92 -39.60
N PRO A 57 -12.14 -21.61 -38.52
CA PRO A 57 -13.48 -21.43 -37.99
C PRO A 57 -13.68 -19.98 -37.51
N ARG A 58 -14.79 -19.35 -37.91
CA ARG A 58 -15.14 -18.01 -37.42
C ARG A 58 -15.57 -18.12 -35.95
N LYS A 59 -14.82 -17.49 -35.05
CA LYS A 59 -15.18 -17.44 -33.63
C LYS A 59 -16.49 -16.65 -33.46
N PRO A 60 -17.50 -17.18 -32.74
CA PRO A 60 -18.76 -16.47 -32.56
C PRO A 60 -18.54 -15.22 -31.69
N ARG A 61 -19.24 -14.13 -32.00
CA ARG A 61 -19.16 -12.86 -31.26
C ARG A 61 -19.48 -13.00 -29.77
N SER A 62 -20.25 -14.02 -29.38
CA SER A 62 -20.55 -14.35 -27.98
C SER A 62 -19.33 -14.81 -27.17
N ALA A 63 -18.25 -15.26 -27.82
CA ALA A 63 -17.02 -15.64 -27.12
C ALA A 63 -16.17 -14.43 -26.65
N LEU A 64 -16.53 -13.22 -27.08
CA LEU A 64 -15.91 -11.97 -26.62
C LEU A 64 -16.65 -11.38 -25.41
N LEU A 65 -17.88 -11.81 -25.15
CA LEU A 65 -18.75 -11.27 -24.11
C LEU A 65 -18.17 -11.40 -22.68
N PRO A 66 -17.55 -12.54 -22.29
CA PRO A 66 -16.97 -12.66 -20.95
C PRO A 66 -15.79 -11.71 -20.72
N TRP A 67 -14.95 -11.51 -21.74
CA TRP A 67 -13.80 -10.61 -21.67
C TRP A 67 -14.21 -9.15 -21.57
N VAL A 68 -15.28 -8.75 -22.27
CA VAL A 68 -15.84 -7.39 -22.16
C VAL A 68 -16.43 -7.15 -20.78
N LEU A 69 -17.17 -8.12 -20.22
CA LEU A 69 -17.75 -8.00 -18.87
C LEU A 69 -16.67 -7.93 -17.79
N SER A 70 -15.61 -8.74 -17.89
CA SER A 70 -14.47 -8.66 -16.96
C SER A 70 -13.73 -7.33 -17.05
N GLY A 71 -13.51 -6.82 -18.27
CA GLY A 71 -12.87 -5.51 -18.47
C GLY A 71 -13.70 -4.35 -17.90
N LEU A 72 -15.02 -4.39 -18.11
CA LEU A 72 -15.94 -3.39 -17.56
C LEU A 72 -16.00 -3.47 -16.03
N GLY A 73 -16.04 -4.67 -15.46
CA GLY A 73 -16.01 -4.89 -14.01
C GLY A 73 -14.74 -4.33 -13.36
N LEU A 74 -13.57 -4.58 -13.96
CA LEU A 74 -12.31 -4.02 -13.49
C LEU A 74 -12.31 -2.50 -13.55
N ALA A 75 -12.80 -1.90 -14.64
CA ALA A 75 -12.86 -0.45 -14.78
C ALA A 75 -13.76 0.18 -13.72
N VAL A 76 -14.95 -0.38 -13.47
CA VAL A 76 -15.87 0.09 -12.43
C VAL A 76 -15.27 -0.08 -11.04
N PHE A 77 -14.61 -1.20 -10.75
CA PHE A 77 -13.95 -1.44 -9.48
C PHE A 77 -12.79 -0.47 -9.23
N SER A 78 -11.95 -0.22 -10.25
CA SER A 78 -10.88 0.78 -10.18
C SER A 78 -11.41 2.18 -9.94
N VAL A 79 -12.51 2.58 -10.60
CA VAL A 79 -13.17 3.87 -10.36
C VAL A 79 -13.76 3.94 -8.96
N MET A 80 -14.40 2.85 -8.48
CA MET A 80 -14.96 2.78 -7.14
C MET A 80 -13.89 2.92 -6.06
N ILE A 81 -12.76 2.22 -6.21
CA ILE A 81 -11.59 2.36 -5.31
C ILE A 81 -11.07 3.80 -5.36
N ALA A 82 -10.90 4.38 -6.56
CA ALA A 82 -10.43 5.76 -6.68
C ALA A 82 -11.37 6.75 -5.97
N VAL A 83 -12.68 6.56 -6.08
CA VAL A 83 -13.68 7.36 -5.35
C VAL A 83 -13.61 7.09 -3.85
N LEU A 84 -13.41 5.85 -3.40
CA LEU A 84 -13.28 5.53 -1.98
C LEU A 84 -12.03 6.18 -1.36
N VAL A 85 -10.91 6.16 -2.07
CA VAL A 85 -9.67 6.85 -1.67
C VAL A 85 -9.88 8.36 -1.65
N GLN A 86 -10.56 8.93 -2.65
CA GLN A 86 -10.90 10.36 -2.68
C GLN A 86 -11.85 10.77 -1.54
N ARG A 87 -12.80 9.90 -1.16
CA ARG A 87 -13.73 10.16 -0.05
C ARG A 87 -13.10 9.91 1.33
N GLY A 88 -12.15 8.99 1.44
CA GLY A 88 -11.34 8.75 2.64
C GLY A 88 -10.21 9.78 2.84
N SER A 89 -9.87 10.58 1.82
CA SER A 89 -8.87 11.64 1.92
C SER A 89 -9.36 12.95 2.56
N VAL A 90 -10.56 12.99 3.17
CA VAL A 90 -11.09 14.18 3.86
C VAL A 90 -10.54 14.35 5.29
N THR A 91 -9.68 13.45 5.76
CA THR A 91 -8.80 13.70 6.92
C THR A 91 -7.33 13.57 6.55
N ARG A 92 -6.90 14.22 5.46
CA ARG A 92 -5.48 14.62 5.35
C ARG A 92 -5.28 16.00 5.96
N VAL A 93 -4.70 15.96 7.15
CA VAL A 93 -3.70 16.88 7.68
C VAL A 93 -3.13 17.81 6.60
N GLY A 94 -3.26 19.12 6.85
CA GLY A 94 -2.23 20.10 6.54
C GLY A 94 -1.94 20.37 5.07
N ASP A 95 -2.45 21.50 4.62
CA ASP A 95 -1.84 22.36 3.62
C ASP A 95 -0.29 22.34 3.71
N MET A 96 0.36 21.73 2.72
CA MET A 96 1.74 22.04 2.37
C MET A 96 1.77 22.37 0.88
N THR A 97 1.93 23.67 0.64
CA THR A 97 2.16 24.30 -0.65
C THR A 97 3.28 23.60 -1.42
N MET A 98 2.92 23.04 -2.58
CA MET A 98 3.85 22.60 -3.62
C MET A 98 4.55 23.82 -4.24
N THR A 99 5.72 24.20 -3.71
CA THR A 99 6.70 25.00 -4.47
C THR A 99 7.79 24.10 -5.02
N GLY A 100 7.43 23.34 -6.07
CA GLY A 100 8.36 22.60 -6.91
C GLY A 100 8.37 23.17 -8.31
N GLY A 101 8.97 24.35 -8.47
CA GLY A 101 9.28 24.88 -9.80
C GLY A 101 10.40 24.09 -10.45
N LEU A 102 10.12 23.52 -11.63
CA LEU A 102 11.16 23.21 -12.62
C LEU A 102 11.68 24.55 -13.18
N PRO A 103 13.00 24.73 -13.35
CA PRO A 103 13.60 24.34 -14.64
C PRO A 103 15.06 23.86 -14.55
N GLY A 104 15.55 23.23 -15.63
CA GLY A 104 16.94 23.42 -16.03
C GLY A 104 17.80 22.17 -16.13
N GLU A 105 17.79 21.58 -17.31
CA GLU A 105 18.86 20.79 -17.90
C GLU A 105 20.22 21.51 -17.84
N THR A 106 21.23 20.94 -17.19
CA THR A 106 22.64 21.07 -17.62
C THR A 106 23.46 19.82 -17.30
N THR A 107 24.17 19.41 -18.33
CA THR A 107 25.23 18.41 -18.45
C THR A 107 26.45 18.67 -17.56
N GLY A 108 27.00 17.60 -16.98
CA GLY A 108 28.44 17.28 -16.91
C GLY A 108 29.40 18.26 -16.21
N GLY A 109 30.01 17.80 -15.11
CA GLY A 109 31.28 18.35 -14.61
C GLY A 109 31.56 18.00 -13.14
N PRO A 110 32.80 17.65 -12.74
CA PRO A 110 33.06 16.80 -11.58
C PRO A 110 33.41 17.54 -10.28
N ALA A 111 33.45 16.75 -9.19
CA ALA A 111 34.07 17.00 -7.90
C ALA A 111 33.45 18.11 -7.04
N ALA A 112 32.41 17.73 -6.29
CA ALA A 112 32.07 18.40 -5.04
C ALA A 112 32.97 17.85 -3.94
N THR A 113 33.75 18.77 -3.38
CA THR A 113 34.43 18.72 -2.10
C THR A 113 33.54 18.19 -0.99
N GLU A 114 34.11 17.36 -0.11
CA GLU A 114 33.54 16.94 1.16
C GLU A 114 33.07 18.17 1.96
N GLY A 115 31.77 18.43 1.87
CA GLY A 115 31.03 19.38 2.66
C GLY A 115 30.05 18.58 3.50
N ASP A 116 30.42 18.44 4.77
CA ASP A 116 29.60 18.10 5.93
C ASP A 116 28.08 18.29 5.70
N ALA A 117 27.38 17.16 5.61
CA ALA A 117 25.93 17.09 5.64
C ALA A 117 25.52 15.85 6.43
N GLY A 118 25.47 15.98 7.76
CA GLY A 118 24.45 15.36 8.63
C GLY A 118 24.25 13.85 8.58
N GLY A 119 25.17 13.07 8.02
CA GLY A 119 25.20 11.63 8.15
C GLY A 119 25.74 11.29 9.52
N ALA A 120 24.86 11.16 10.52
CA ALA A 120 25.25 10.62 11.82
C ALA A 120 25.93 9.26 11.59
N GLY A 121 27.25 9.23 11.71
CA GLY A 121 28.01 7.99 11.76
C GLY A 121 27.44 7.10 12.85
N MET A 122 27.49 5.78 12.64
CA MET A 122 27.15 4.83 13.69
C MET A 122 27.96 5.19 14.94
N PRO A 123 27.31 5.40 16.10
CA PRO A 123 28.02 5.74 17.33
C PRO A 123 29.06 4.68 17.63
N SER A 124 30.21 5.10 18.14
CA SER A 124 31.25 4.20 18.61
C SER A 124 30.70 3.28 19.71
N MET A 125 31.36 2.14 19.91
CA MET A 125 30.96 1.20 20.98
C MET A 125 31.05 1.86 22.36
N GLU A 126 32.02 2.76 22.55
CA GLU A 126 32.19 3.56 23.76
C GLU A 126 31.05 4.57 23.94
N GLU A 127 30.59 5.24 22.87
CA GLU A 127 29.44 6.14 22.93
C GLU A 127 28.12 5.40 23.21
N LEU A 128 27.94 4.20 22.63
CA LEU A 128 26.79 3.34 22.92
C LEU A 128 26.77 2.89 24.38
N ALA A 129 27.93 2.48 24.91
CA ALA A 129 28.06 2.12 26.31
C ALA A 129 27.81 3.32 27.25
N ALA A 130 28.15 4.54 26.82
CA ALA A 130 27.93 5.76 27.58
C ALA A 130 26.47 6.26 27.56
N MET A 131 25.70 5.97 26.49
CA MET A 131 24.28 6.36 26.37
C MET A 131 23.32 5.51 27.22
N GLY A 132 23.71 4.29 27.59
CA GLY A 132 22.85 3.34 28.30
C GLY A 132 21.67 2.83 27.46
N PRO A 133 20.89 1.86 27.96
CA PRO A 133 19.77 1.25 27.21
C PRO A 133 18.71 2.26 26.77
N ARG A 134 18.30 3.16 27.67
CA ARG A 134 17.29 4.20 27.39
C ARG A 134 17.72 5.11 26.24
N GLY A 135 18.95 5.61 26.26
CA GLY A 135 19.46 6.52 25.23
C GLY A 135 19.60 5.87 23.85
N VAL A 136 19.90 4.56 23.79
CA VAL A 136 19.90 3.80 22.53
C VAL A 136 18.47 3.72 21.95
N ALA A 137 17.47 3.47 22.80
CA ALA A 137 16.07 3.41 22.38
C ALA A 137 15.58 4.78 21.86
N ASP A 138 15.94 5.89 22.53
CA ASP A 138 15.59 7.25 22.08
C ASP A 138 16.22 7.60 20.74
N ARG A 139 17.48 7.25 20.53
CA ARG A 139 18.16 7.47 19.23
C ARG A 139 17.46 6.73 18.09
N LEU A 140 17.00 5.50 18.35
CA LEU A 140 16.23 4.74 17.36
C LEU A 140 14.86 5.36 17.12
N PHE A 141 14.18 5.84 18.17
CA PHE A 141 12.92 6.58 18.04
C PHE A 141 13.08 7.85 17.18
N GLU A 142 14.08 8.68 17.48
CA GLU A 142 14.38 9.88 16.68
C GLU A 142 14.70 9.52 15.22
N ARG A 143 15.35 8.38 14.99
CA ARG A 143 15.59 7.89 13.63
C ARG A 143 14.30 7.52 12.94
N VAL A 144 13.40 6.79 13.60
CA VAL A 144 12.08 6.44 13.05
C VAL A 144 11.32 7.70 12.65
N MET A 145 11.21 8.68 13.56
CA MET A 145 10.43 9.89 13.30
C MET A 145 11.00 10.70 12.14
N ARG A 146 12.33 10.82 12.05
CA ARG A 146 12.99 11.53 10.94
C ARG A 146 12.77 10.86 9.58
N GLU A 147 12.85 9.54 9.51
CA GLU A 147 12.57 8.80 8.27
C GLU A 147 11.08 8.87 7.90
N HIS A 148 10.20 8.82 8.90
CA HIS A 148 8.75 8.93 8.70
C HIS A 148 8.36 10.33 8.17
N GLU A 149 8.89 11.39 8.77
CA GLU A 149 8.68 12.78 8.31
C GLU A 149 9.29 13.03 6.93
N GLY A 150 10.40 12.35 6.59
CA GLY A 150 11.01 12.37 5.26
C GLY A 150 10.19 11.64 4.18
N GLY A 151 9.19 10.85 4.56
CA GLY A 151 8.37 10.04 3.65
C GLY A 151 8.96 8.66 3.32
N ASP A 152 10.08 8.29 3.91
CA ASP A 152 10.77 7.01 3.73
C ASP A 152 10.18 5.91 4.63
N PHE A 153 8.90 5.59 4.43
CA PHE A 153 8.13 4.70 5.31
C PHE A 153 8.69 3.28 5.42
N GLU A 154 9.25 2.72 4.34
CA GLU A 154 9.89 1.41 4.36
C GLU A 154 11.10 1.39 5.29
N ARG A 155 11.87 2.48 5.30
CA ARG A 155 13.04 2.64 6.15
C ARG A 155 12.64 2.90 7.59
N ALA A 156 11.61 3.72 7.82
CA ALA A 156 11.03 3.92 9.14
C ALA A 156 10.57 2.56 9.74
N ALA A 157 9.87 1.73 8.97
CA ALA A 157 9.39 0.42 9.42
C ALA A 157 10.53 -0.49 9.93
N PHE A 158 11.67 -0.52 9.24
CA PHE A 158 12.84 -1.26 9.70
C PHE A 158 13.34 -0.78 11.08
N PHE A 159 13.34 0.54 11.31
CA PHE A 159 13.79 1.11 12.58
C PHE A 159 12.75 0.96 13.69
N ILE A 160 11.46 0.85 13.38
CA ILE A 160 10.39 0.68 14.39
C ILE A 160 10.60 -0.62 15.19
N ASP A 161 10.81 -1.74 14.51
CA ASP A 161 10.98 -3.03 15.20
C ASP A 161 12.21 -3.02 16.12
N MET A 162 13.30 -2.40 15.68
CA MET A 162 14.49 -2.25 16.50
C MET A 162 14.27 -1.29 17.68
N ALA A 163 13.54 -0.19 17.48
CA ALA A 163 13.23 0.76 18.54
C ALA A 163 12.38 0.07 19.63
N LEU A 164 11.33 -0.65 19.25
CA LEU A 164 10.49 -1.39 20.19
C LEU A 164 11.31 -2.42 20.99
N GLN A 165 12.19 -3.18 20.33
CA GLN A 165 13.09 -4.12 21.02
C GLN A 165 14.07 -3.40 21.97
N ALA A 166 14.56 -2.22 21.59
CA ALA A 166 15.43 -1.42 22.44
C ALA A 166 14.69 -0.94 23.69
N TYR A 167 13.43 -0.48 23.55
CA TYR A 167 12.57 -0.12 24.68
C TYR A 167 12.27 -1.32 25.59
N ASP A 168 12.03 -2.50 25.04
CA ASP A 168 11.83 -3.74 25.82
C ASP A 168 13.08 -4.13 26.64
N ALA A 169 14.26 -3.67 26.23
CA ALA A 169 15.53 -3.91 26.93
C ALA A 169 15.86 -2.84 27.98
N VAL A 170 15.09 -1.75 28.07
CA VAL A 170 15.26 -0.73 29.10
C VAL A 170 14.75 -1.26 30.44
N PRO A 171 15.48 -1.07 31.55
CA PRO A 171 15.00 -1.46 32.88
C PRO A 171 13.63 -0.83 33.19
N PRO A 172 12.67 -1.58 33.77
CA PRO A 172 11.32 -1.07 34.04
C PRO A 172 11.28 0.22 34.87
N GLU A 173 12.26 0.42 35.76
CA GLU A 173 12.43 1.62 36.57
C GLU A 173 12.82 2.89 35.77
N GLU A 174 13.36 2.73 34.56
CA GLU A 174 13.75 3.82 33.65
C GLU A 174 12.66 4.12 32.61
N ILE A 175 11.61 3.30 32.54
CA ILE A 175 10.44 3.57 31.70
C ILE A 175 9.58 4.60 32.41
N ASP A 176 9.74 5.87 32.05
CA ASP A 176 8.96 7.01 32.52
C ASP A 176 7.80 7.35 31.56
N ALA A 177 7.19 8.53 31.72
CA ALA A 177 6.09 8.97 30.87
C ALA A 177 6.55 9.29 29.44
N ASP A 178 7.77 9.80 29.26
CA ASP A 178 8.36 10.09 27.95
C ASP A 178 8.64 8.78 27.18
N ALA A 179 9.24 7.79 27.84
CA ALA A 179 9.47 6.47 27.26
C ALA A 179 8.17 5.80 26.81
N ARG A 180 7.14 5.81 27.67
CA ARG A 180 5.80 5.29 27.32
C ARG A 180 5.19 6.02 26.14
N PHE A 181 5.35 7.34 26.10
CA PHE A 181 4.87 8.16 25.00
C PHE A 181 5.54 7.76 23.67
N HIS A 182 6.87 7.60 23.66
CA HIS A 182 7.62 7.13 22.50
C HIS A 182 7.18 5.75 22.02
N VAL A 183 7.06 4.78 22.94
CA VAL A 183 6.58 3.43 22.59
C VAL A 183 5.17 3.50 22.01
N GLY A 184 4.27 4.27 22.63
CA GLY A 184 2.91 4.47 22.11
C GLY A 184 2.87 5.04 20.70
N LEU A 185 3.70 6.05 20.41
CA LEU A 185 3.82 6.60 19.05
C LEU A 185 4.33 5.55 18.04
N LEU A 186 5.32 4.73 18.42
CA LEU A 186 5.79 3.63 17.57
C LEU A 186 4.69 2.60 17.31
N ARG A 187 3.88 2.27 18.32
CA ARG A 187 2.73 1.36 18.17
C ARG A 187 1.69 1.91 17.18
N LEU A 188 1.41 3.21 17.21
CA LEU A 188 0.52 3.86 16.23
C LEU A 188 1.05 3.74 14.80
N LEU A 189 2.36 3.88 14.59
CA LEU A 189 2.97 3.71 13.26
C LEU A 189 2.82 2.28 12.71
N THR A 190 2.68 1.29 13.59
CA THR A 190 2.39 -0.12 13.21
C THR A 190 0.90 -0.43 13.11
N GLY A 191 0.03 0.55 13.38
CA GLY A 191 -1.43 0.39 13.42
C GLY A 191 -1.96 -0.31 14.67
N ALA A 192 -1.15 -0.45 15.72
CA ALA A 192 -1.54 -1.02 17.00
C ALA A 192 -2.07 0.06 17.95
N SER A 193 -3.17 0.72 17.59
CA SER A 193 -3.78 1.81 18.37
C SER A 193 -4.16 1.39 19.80
N GLY A 194 -4.66 0.17 19.98
CA GLY A 194 -4.99 -0.36 21.30
C GLY A 194 -3.78 -0.45 22.24
N LEU A 195 -2.61 -0.87 21.74
CA LEU A 195 -1.37 -0.88 22.54
C LEU A 195 -0.87 0.54 22.82
N ALA A 196 -1.03 1.46 21.87
CA ALA A 196 -0.74 2.88 22.11
C ALA A 196 -1.64 3.47 23.20
N ARG A 197 -2.93 3.08 23.21
CA ARG A 197 -3.91 3.48 24.21
C ARG A 197 -3.54 2.97 25.60
N GLU A 198 -3.10 1.72 25.72
CA GLU A 198 -2.63 1.16 27.00
C GLU A 198 -1.47 1.99 27.60
N HIS A 199 -0.48 2.38 26.78
CA HIS A 199 0.59 3.27 27.25
C HIS A 199 0.09 4.66 27.67
N ALA A 200 -0.90 5.22 26.97
CA ALA A 200 -1.53 6.48 27.38
C ALA A 200 -2.25 6.33 28.72
N ASP A 201 -3.01 5.25 28.91
CA ASP A 201 -3.75 4.97 30.12
C ASP A 201 -2.81 4.74 31.32
N GLU A 202 -1.65 4.10 31.13
CA GLU A 202 -0.62 3.99 32.17
C GLU A 202 -0.08 5.35 32.62
N ILE A 203 0.22 6.26 31.68
CA ILE A 203 0.66 7.62 32.00
C ILE A 203 -0.44 8.36 32.78
N LEU A 204 -1.69 8.24 32.32
CA LEU A 204 -2.83 8.93 32.93
C LEU A 204 -3.27 8.32 34.26
N ALA A 205 -3.03 7.03 34.50
CA ALA A 205 -3.26 6.40 35.80
C ALA A 205 -2.29 6.95 36.87
N ALA A 206 -1.03 7.22 36.50
CA ALA A 206 -0.07 7.85 37.38
C ALA A 206 -0.32 9.36 37.54
N HIS A 207 -0.61 10.04 36.43
CA HIS A 207 -0.80 11.49 36.37
C HIS A 207 -2.00 11.83 35.46
N PRO A 208 -3.21 11.99 36.02
CA PRO A 208 -4.45 12.12 35.26
C PRO A 208 -4.49 13.22 34.20
N ASP A 209 -3.75 14.31 34.40
CA ASP A 209 -3.70 15.47 33.49
C ASP A 209 -2.32 15.65 32.83
N HIS A 210 -1.55 14.57 32.69
CA HIS A 210 -0.25 14.60 32.01
C HIS A 210 -0.43 14.83 30.50
N LEU A 211 0.22 15.87 29.96
CA LEU A 211 -0.02 16.32 28.58
C LEU A 211 0.33 15.23 27.55
N LEU A 212 1.43 14.51 27.74
CA LEU A 212 1.82 13.41 26.84
C LEU A 212 0.83 12.24 26.86
N GLY A 213 0.27 11.92 28.03
CA GLY A 213 -0.74 10.86 28.14
C GLY A 213 -2.03 11.24 27.42
N LEU A 214 -2.48 12.48 27.60
CA LEU A 214 -3.66 13.01 26.90
C LEU A 214 -3.43 13.08 25.38
N LEU A 215 -2.25 13.51 24.96
CA LEU A 215 -1.88 13.63 23.55
C LEU A 215 -1.85 12.26 22.86
N LEU A 216 -1.25 11.26 23.49
CA LEU A 216 -1.21 9.89 22.97
C LEU A 216 -2.62 9.27 22.94
N ALA A 217 -3.42 9.48 23.98
CA ALA A 217 -4.81 9.07 24.04
C ALA A 217 -5.66 9.67 22.91
N ALA A 218 -5.49 10.97 22.63
CA ALA A 218 -6.16 11.64 21.53
C ALA A 218 -5.78 11.02 20.18
N ARG A 219 -4.48 10.74 19.99
CA ARG A 219 -3.99 10.18 18.73
C ARG A 219 -4.37 8.72 18.51
N ALA A 220 -4.48 7.94 19.58
CA ALA A 220 -5.04 6.59 19.51
C ALA A 220 -6.53 6.63 19.13
N ALA A 221 -7.30 7.54 19.71
CA ALA A 221 -8.71 7.74 19.35
C ALA A 221 -8.89 8.19 17.88
N ASP A 222 -8.02 9.08 17.38
CA ASP A 222 -8.01 9.45 15.95
C ASP A 222 -7.80 8.24 15.03
N PHE A 223 -6.88 7.34 15.41
CA PHE A 223 -6.58 6.13 14.65
C PHE A 223 -7.77 5.16 14.63
N GLU A 224 -8.58 5.17 15.69
CA GLU A 224 -9.79 4.36 15.84
C GLU A 224 -11.05 5.02 15.27
N GLU A 225 -10.89 6.16 14.60
CA GLU A 225 -11.99 6.98 14.06
C GLU A 225 -12.97 7.49 15.14
N ASP A 226 -12.55 7.55 16.41
CA ASP A 226 -13.29 8.11 17.53
C ASP A 226 -13.00 9.62 17.68
N ALA A 227 -13.64 10.41 16.82
CA ALA A 227 -13.47 11.87 16.81
C ALA A 227 -13.92 12.56 18.11
N GLU A 228 -14.97 12.03 18.77
CA GLU A 228 -15.49 12.59 20.02
C GLU A 228 -14.50 12.34 21.17
N GLY A 229 -14.00 11.10 21.28
CA GLY A 229 -12.97 10.76 22.25
C GLY A 229 -11.68 11.56 22.02
N ALA A 230 -11.22 11.66 20.77
CA ALA A 230 -10.03 12.42 20.42
C ALA A 230 -10.16 13.90 20.85
N GLU A 231 -11.30 14.52 20.57
CA GLU A 231 -11.54 15.92 20.95
C GLU A 231 -11.67 16.10 22.46
N ALA A 232 -12.28 15.15 23.17
CA ALA A 232 -12.34 15.21 24.63
C ALA A 232 -10.94 15.24 25.27
N PHE A 233 -9.98 14.47 24.74
CA PHE A 233 -8.59 14.53 25.22
C PHE A 233 -7.90 15.85 24.85
N ARG A 234 -8.09 16.36 23.63
CA ARG A 234 -7.52 17.66 23.21
C ARG A 234 -8.07 18.83 24.03
N ALA A 235 -9.37 18.82 24.33
CA ALA A 235 -10.00 19.82 25.20
C ALA A 235 -9.37 19.82 26.60
N ARG A 236 -9.05 18.64 27.16
CA ARG A 236 -8.34 18.53 28.45
C ARG A 236 -6.91 19.08 28.38
N ILE A 237 -6.19 18.86 27.28
CA ILE A 237 -4.85 19.45 27.06
C ILE A 237 -4.96 20.99 27.10
N ARG A 238 -5.90 21.57 26.34
CA ARG A 238 -6.12 23.02 26.29
C ARG A 238 -6.45 23.58 27.68
N ALA A 239 -7.42 22.99 28.38
CA ALA A 239 -7.81 23.42 29.71
C ALA A 239 -6.63 23.37 30.70
N ARG A 240 -5.80 22.32 30.63
CA ARG A 240 -4.64 22.17 31.51
C ARG A 240 -3.55 23.20 31.22
N VAL A 241 -3.30 23.50 29.95
CA VAL A 241 -2.33 24.53 29.54
C VAL A 241 -2.82 25.93 29.93
N GLU A 242 -4.11 26.21 29.78
CA GLU A 242 -4.73 27.48 30.20
C GLU A 242 -4.63 27.67 31.72
N GLU A 243 -5.00 26.65 32.50
CA GLU A 243 -4.91 26.66 33.97
C GLU A 243 -3.47 26.89 34.46
N ALA A 244 -2.49 26.29 33.78
CA ALA A 244 -1.08 26.46 34.10
C ALA A 244 -0.48 27.80 33.62
N GLY A 245 -1.22 28.59 32.83
CA GLY A 245 -0.72 29.83 32.23
C GLY A 245 0.31 29.60 31.11
N GLY A 246 0.32 28.41 30.50
CA GLY A 246 1.29 27.99 29.50
C GLY A 246 1.65 26.50 29.61
N ILE A 247 2.43 26.00 28.65
CA ILE A 247 2.97 24.63 28.72
C ILE A 247 3.96 24.58 29.89
N PRO A 248 3.77 23.70 30.90
CA PRO A 248 4.67 23.60 32.04
C PRO A 248 6.12 23.30 31.62
N ASP A 249 7.07 23.80 32.41
CA ASP A 249 8.50 23.66 32.12
C ASP A 249 9.05 22.31 32.60
N LEU A 250 8.60 21.22 31.96
CA LEU A 250 9.10 19.87 32.17
C LEU A 250 9.93 19.41 30.96
N PRO A 251 11.11 18.77 31.13
CA PRO A 251 11.99 18.37 30.03
C PRO A 251 11.27 17.61 28.91
N GLU A 252 10.40 16.67 29.26
CA GLU A 252 9.60 15.87 28.34
C GLU A 252 8.58 16.73 27.56
N TYR A 253 8.02 17.77 28.18
CA TYR A 253 7.13 18.70 27.46
C TYR A 253 7.91 19.60 26.50
N GLN A 254 9.16 19.94 26.84
CA GLN A 254 10.03 20.71 25.94
C GLN A 254 10.39 19.87 24.71
N ALA A 255 10.75 18.60 24.91
CA ALA A 255 11.07 17.66 23.84
C ALA A 255 9.91 17.47 22.85
N HIS A 256 8.67 17.49 23.36
CA HIS A 256 7.44 17.29 22.58
C HIS A 256 6.64 18.58 22.36
N ARG A 257 7.25 19.76 22.54
CA ARG A 257 6.55 21.04 22.50
C ARG A 257 5.74 21.23 21.22
N THR A 258 6.33 20.93 20.06
CA THR A 258 5.68 21.09 18.76
C THR A 258 4.37 20.30 18.68
N LEU A 259 4.33 19.10 19.24
CA LEU A 259 3.12 18.27 19.25
C LEU A 259 2.05 18.85 20.18
N ILE A 260 2.45 19.36 21.35
CA ILE A 260 1.54 20.00 22.30
C ILE A 260 0.97 21.28 21.69
N GLU A 261 1.82 22.14 21.10
CA GLU A 261 1.41 23.38 20.45
C GLU A 261 0.49 23.13 19.24
N GLY A 262 0.71 22.05 18.50
CA GLY A 262 -0.17 21.66 17.40
C GLY A 262 -1.64 21.49 17.83
N VAL A 263 -1.87 20.92 19.02
CA VAL A 263 -3.23 20.78 19.60
C VAL A 263 -3.82 22.14 19.99
N LEU A 264 -2.99 23.09 20.40
CA LEU A 264 -3.45 24.42 20.81
C LEU A 264 -3.82 25.31 19.60
N GLN A 265 -3.27 25.04 18.43
CA GLN A 265 -3.47 25.86 17.22
C GLN A 265 -4.71 25.45 16.41
N THR A 266 -5.22 24.22 16.54
CA THR A 266 -6.28 23.68 15.69
C THR A 266 -7.64 24.40 15.80
N ASP A 267 -7.90 25.17 16.85
CA ASP A 267 -9.13 25.99 16.95
C ASP A 267 -9.04 27.33 16.21
N GLY A 268 -7.84 27.89 16.03
CA GLY A 268 -7.65 29.21 15.42
C GLY A 268 -8.01 29.27 13.93
N ALA A 269 -8.05 28.11 13.25
CA ALA A 269 -8.43 28.01 11.85
C ALA A 269 -9.96 28.00 11.62
N GLY A 270 -10.77 27.86 12.68
CA GLY A 270 -12.23 27.76 12.59
C GLY A 270 -12.98 29.10 12.65
N GLU A 271 -12.36 30.20 13.08
CA GLU A 271 -13.04 31.50 13.30
C GLU A 271 -12.79 32.56 12.21
N GLY A 272 -12.03 32.24 11.15
CA GLY A 272 -11.60 33.21 10.13
C GLY A 272 -12.27 33.15 8.75
N GLY A 273 -13.29 32.30 8.56
CA GLY A 273 -13.87 32.02 7.23
C GLY A 273 -15.39 32.20 7.19
N ALA A 274 -15.86 33.44 7.27
CA ALA A 274 -17.22 33.84 6.91
C ALA A 274 -17.18 35.03 5.94
#